data_AF-A0A956BQR8-F1
#
_entry.id   AF-A0A956BQR8-F1
#
_cell.length_a   1.000
_cell.length_b   1.000
_cell.length_c   1.000
_cell.angle_alpha   90.00
_cell.angle_beta   90.00
_cell.angle_gamma   90.00
#
_symmetry.space_group_name_H-M   'P 1'
#
loop_
_entity.id
_entity.type
_entity.pdbx_description
1 polymer ?
#
loop_
_entity_poly.entity_id
_entity_poly.type
_entity_poly.pdbx_seq_one_letter_code
_entity_poly.pdbx_strand_id
1 'polypeptide(L)'
;TLRHEAWQDLVRLGLRPDTEARVRAAHPDISGMLVVADTLPQGPGDGKVQPGDIVVELDGELVVDFVQVEEVIDARVGSEVALTVERLGQRVEVTLPVLDLHALTPARFLEVSRGILHDLSYQQARNHDQPLGGVYVASAGYMLGIAGIGSGALLLQIDGEPLATLDDAVRMLSTKA
;
A
#
# COMPACT_ATOMS: atom_id res chain seq x y z
N THR A 1 -2.21 -3.54 4.20
CA THR A 1 -1.90 -3.19 5.60
C THR A 1 -1.88 -4.45 6.44
N LEU A 2 -1.17 -4.41 7.56
CA LEU A 2 -1.12 -5.50 8.53
C LEU A 2 -1.82 -5.07 9.81
N ARG A 3 -2.32 -6.04 10.58
CA ARG A 3 -2.80 -5.84 11.95
C ARG A 3 -2.33 -6.98 12.84
N HIS A 4 -2.18 -6.72 14.12
CA HIS A 4 -1.85 -7.77 15.09
C HIS A 4 -3.14 -8.47 15.54
N GLU A 5 -3.11 -9.80 15.57
CA GLU A 5 -4.20 -10.66 16.06
C GLU A 5 -3.69 -11.59 17.15
N ALA A 6 -4.50 -11.80 18.18
CA ALA A 6 -4.13 -12.68 19.30
C ALA A 6 -4.19 -14.16 18.89
N TRP A 7 -3.45 -15.01 19.60
CA TRP A 7 -3.41 -16.46 19.35
C TRP A 7 -4.77 -17.12 19.13
N GLN A 8 -5.77 -16.76 19.96
CA GLN A 8 -7.11 -17.34 19.88
C GLN A 8 -7.81 -17.04 18.55
N ASP A 9 -7.56 -15.85 17.99
CA ASP A 9 -8.14 -15.42 16.72
C ASP A 9 -7.39 -16.01 15.53
N LEU A 10 -6.06 -16.17 15.64
CA LEU A 10 -5.23 -16.82 14.62
C LEU A 10 -5.64 -18.27 14.36
N VAL A 11 -6.01 -19.03 15.41
CA VAL A 11 -6.53 -20.39 15.26
C VAL A 11 -7.79 -20.41 14.36
N ARG A 12 -8.64 -19.38 14.46
CA ARG A 12 -9.86 -19.27 13.64
C ARG A 12 -9.56 -18.93 12.18
N LEU A 13 -8.44 -18.26 11.92
CA LEU A 13 -7.93 -17.96 10.58
C LEU A 13 -7.18 -19.15 9.96
N GLY A 14 -6.94 -20.21 10.74
CA GLY A 14 -6.27 -21.42 10.30
C GLY A 14 -4.76 -21.40 10.55
N LEU A 15 -4.28 -20.76 11.61
CA LEU A 15 -2.90 -20.93 12.06
C LEU A 15 -2.62 -22.40 12.35
N ARG A 16 -1.53 -22.94 11.80
CA ARG A 16 -1.13 -24.32 12.06
C ARG A 16 -0.53 -24.46 13.46
N PRO A 17 -0.88 -25.53 14.21
CA PRO A 17 -0.35 -25.76 15.55
C PRO A 17 1.19 -25.83 15.59
N ASP A 18 1.82 -26.40 14.57
CA ASP A 18 3.28 -26.50 14.47
C ASP A 18 3.93 -25.12 14.33
N THR A 19 3.29 -24.21 13.59
CA THR A 19 3.76 -22.83 13.42
C THR A 19 3.61 -22.06 14.72
N GLU A 20 2.45 -22.15 15.38
CA GLU A 20 2.24 -21.54 16.70
C GLU A 20 3.27 -22.03 17.72
N ALA A 21 3.51 -23.35 17.80
CA ALA A 21 4.48 -23.93 18.72
C ALA A 21 5.90 -23.42 18.45
N ARG A 22 6.30 -23.36 17.17
CA ARG A 22 7.60 -22.85 16.74
C ARG A 22 7.77 -21.37 17.11
N VAL A 23 6.75 -20.55 16.85
CA VAL A 23 6.79 -19.11 17.13
C VAL A 23 6.86 -18.86 18.64
N ARG A 24 6.01 -19.52 19.45
CA ARG A 24 6.03 -19.39 20.92
C ARG A 24 7.35 -19.86 21.54
N ALA A 25 8.00 -20.87 20.96
CA ALA A 25 9.30 -21.34 21.42
C ALA A 25 10.41 -20.31 21.12
N ALA A 26 10.37 -19.67 19.95
CA ALA A 26 11.34 -18.65 19.54
C ALA A 26 11.10 -17.29 20.23
N HIS A 27 9.83 -16.94 20.47
CA HIS A 27 9.41 -15.67 21.04
C HIS A 27 8.38 -15.90 22.17
N PRO A 28 8.82 -16.23 23.40
CA PRO A 28 7.91 -16.57 24.50
C PRO A 28 7.01 -15.41 24.96
N ASP A 29 7.45 -14.17 24.74
CA ASP A 29 6.80 -12.96 25.27
C ASP A 29 5.69 -12.40 24.37
N ILE A 30 5.49 -12.96 23.17
CA ILE A 30 4.50 -12.45 22.22
C ILE A 30 3.10 -13.05 22.45
N SER A 31 2.07 -12.25 22.18
CA SER A 31 0.67 -12.63 22.41
C SER A 31 -0.11 -12.96 21.13
N GLY A 32 0.55 -12.94 19.99
CA GLY A 32 -0.09 -13.11 18.69
C GLY A 32 0.89 -12.94 17.53
N MET A 33 0.34 -12.69 16.34
CA MET A 33 1.09 -12.54 15.09
C MET A 33 0.40 -11.51 14.20
N LEU A 34 1.09 -11.14 13.11
CA LEU A 34 0.57 -10.22 12.12
C LEU A 34 -0.32 -10.93 11.10
N VAL A 35 -1.42 -10.26 10.76
CA VAL A 35 -2.39 -10.72 9.77
C VAL A 35 -2.57 -9.62 8.72
N VAL A 36 -2.66 -10.02 7.45
CA VAL A 36 -3.01 -9.12 6.37
C VAL A 36 -4.42 -8.61 6.61
N ALA A 37 -4.54 -7.30 6.85
CA ALA A 37 -5.83 -6.66 7.09
C ALA A 37 -6.49 -6.23 5.77
N ASP A 38 -5.68 -5.74 4.83
CA ASP A 38 -6.14 -5.19 3.56
C ASP A 38 -5.01 -5.14 2.53
N THR A 39 -5.33 -4.98 1.25
CA THR A 39 -4.38 -4.81 0.14
C THR A 39 -4.75 -3.61 -0.70
N LEU A 40 -3.77 -2.79 -1.09
CA LEU A 40 -4.03 -1.69 -2.01
C LEU A 40 -4.32 -2.26 -3.42
N PRO A 41 -5.41 -1.83 -4.10
CA PRO A 41 -5.67 -2.22 -5.48
C PRO A 41 -4.50 -1.91 -6.40
N GLN A 42 -4.12 -2.87 -7.25
CA GLN A 42 -2.94 -2.80 -8.13
C GLN A 42 -1.61 -2.52 -7.40
N GLY A 43 -1.57 -2.66 -6.07
CA GLY A 43 -0.35 -2.57 -5.29
C GLY A 43 0.48 -3.86 -5.33
N PRO A 44 1.69 -3.87 -4.75
CA PRO A 44 2.60 -5.02 -4.78
C PRO A 44 2.01 -6.34 -4.29
N GLY A 45 1.12 -6.27 -3.29
CA GLY A 45 0.44 -7.42 -2.69
C GLY A 45 -0.89 -7.79 -3.34
N ASP A 46 -1.40 -6.99 -4.28
CA ASP A 46 -2.69 -7.24 -4.92
C ASP A 46 -2.70 -8.58 -5.66
N GLY A 47 -3.75 -9.37 -5.43
CA GLY A 47 -3.89 -10.74 -5.95
C GLY A 47 -2.87 -11.77 -5.41
N LYS A 48 -1.83 -11.36 -4.68
CA LYS A 48 -0.80 -12.26 -4.13
C LYS A 48 -1.09 -12.63 -2.67
N VAL A 49 -1.37 -11.62 -1.84
CA VAL A 49 -1.82 -11.80 -0.45
C VAL A 49 -3.28 -11.43 -0.32
N GLN A 50 -3.94 -11.95 0.71
CA GLN A 50 -5.38 -11.79 0.92
C GLN A 50 -5.65 -11.40 2.38
N PRO A 51 -6.69 -10.59 2.65
CA PRO A 51 -7.14 -10.36 4.01
C PRO A 51 -7.37 -11.67 4.77
N GLY A 52 -6.80 -11.77 5.97
CA GLY A 52 -6.83 -12.98 6.80
C GLY A 52 -5.60 -13.89 6.67
N ASP A 53 -4.71 -13.65 5.69
CA ASP A 53 -3.42 -14.32 5.63
C ASP A 53 -2.58 -13.99 6.86
N ILE A 54 -2.05 -15.01 7.53
CA ILE A 54 -1.18 -14.84 8.69
C ILE A 54 0.26 -14.75 8.19
N VAL A 55 0.94 -13.65 8.49
CA VAL A 55 2.35 -13.43 8.10
C VAL A 55 3.24 -14.25 9.02
N VAL A 56 4.07 -15.13 8.44
CA VAL A 56 4.91 -16.06 9.22
C VAL A 56 6.39 -15.79 9.04
N GLU A 57 6.85 -15.67 7.79
CA GLU A 57 8.28 -15.43 7.50
C GLU A 57 8.44 -14.41 6.38
N LEU A 58 9.54 -13.65 6.45
CA LEU A 58 10.06 -12.82 5.36
C LEU A 58 11.50 -13.26 5.07
N ASP A 59 11.81 -13.57 3.81
CA ASP A 59 13.10 -14.12 3.37
C ASP A 59 13.56 -15.36 4.17
N GLY A 60 12.60 -16.15 4.67
CA GLY A 60 12.85 -17.35 5.49
C GLY A 60 13.12 -17.06 6.97
N GLU A 61 13.12 -15.79 7.39
CA GLU A 61 13.22 -15.40 8.79
C GLU A 61 11.83 -15.21 9.41
N LEU A 62 11.63 -15.73 10.62
CA LEU A 62 10.37 -15.62 11.33
C LEU A 62 10.11 -14.17 11.74
N VAL A 63 8.92 -13.66 11.41
CA VAL A 63 8.49 -12.30 11.75
C VAL A 63 7.22 -12.35 12.61
N VAL A 64 7.22 -11.60 13.70
CA VAL A 64 6.15 -11.65 14.71
C VAL A 64 5.59 -10.28 15.07
N ASP A 65 6.31 -9.20 14.78
CA ASP A 65 5.89 -7.84 15.03
C ASP A 65 6.17 -6.90 13.86
N PHE A 66 5.64 -5.68 13.96
CA PHE A 66 5.77 -4.67 12.90
C PHE A 66 7.21 -4.20 12.73
N VAL A 67 8.01 -4.17 13.80
CA VAL A 67 9.39 -3.66 13.75
C VAL A 67 10.24 -4.58 12.89
N GLN A 68 10.13 -5.89 13.09
CA GLN A 68 10.86 -6.87 12.27
C GLN A 68 10.45 -6.82 10.80
N VAL A 69 9.15 -6.67 10.52
CA VAL A 69 8.66 -6.52 9.15
C VAL A 69 9.20 -5.25 8.51
N GLU A 70 9.15 -4.12 9.21
CA GLU A 70 9.68 -2.83 8.74
C GLU A 70 11.19 -2.92 8.47
N GLU A 71 11.98 -3.47 9.40
CA GLU A 71 13.43 -3.64 9.24
C GLU A 71 13.80 -4.42 7.97
N VAL A 72 13.11 -5.54 7.71
CA VAL A 72 13.36 -6.37 6.52
C VAL A 72 12.95 -5.65 5.24
N ILE A 73 11.79 -4.98 5.24
CA ILE A 73 11.28 -4.28 4.07
C ILE A 73 12.17 -3.06 3.74
N ASP A 74 12.55 -2.26 4.73
CA ASP A 74 13.39 -1.08 4.55
C ASP A 74 14.77 -1.44 3.99
N ALA A 75 15.33 -2.59 4.39
CA ALA A 75 16.60 -3.08 3.85
C ALA A 75 16.50 -3.57 2.39
N ARG A 76 15.29 -3.75 1.86
CA ARG A 76 15.02 -4.37 0.55
C ARG A 76 14.37 -3.43 -0.46
N VAL A 77 14.32 -2.11 -0.20
CA VAL A 77 13.75 -1.12 -1.13
C VAL A 77 14.33 -1.29 -2.54
N GLY A 78 13.45 -1.41 -3.53
CA GLY A 78 13.80 -1.63 -4.94
C GLY A 78 14.14 -3.08 -5.30
N SER A 79 14.03 -4.02 -4.36
CA SER A 79 14.24 -5.47 -4.55
C SER A 79 12.96 -6.26 -4.31
N GLU A 80 13.04 -7.59 -4.41
CA GLU A 80 11.94 -8.50 -4.04
C GLU A 80 12.19 -9.15 -2.68
N VAL A 81 11.09 -9.45 -1.96
CA VAL A 81 11.09 -10.20 -0.70
C VAL A 81 10.23 -11.46 -0.84
N ALA A 82 10.69 -12.59 -0.30
CA ALA A 82 9.93 -13.82 -0.22
C ALA A 82 9.08 -13.81 1.06
N LEU A 83 7.78 -13.61 0.92
CA LEU A 83 6.83 -13.63 2.02
C LEU A 83 6.20 -15.02 2.12
N THR A 84 6.33 -15.64 3.30
CA THR A 84 5.54 -16.81 3.67
C THR A 84 4.34 -16.38 4.50
N VAL A 85 3.16 -16.77 4.06
CA VAL A 85 1.92 -16.65 4.83
C VAL A 85 1.28 -18.01 5.10
N GLU A 86 0.41 -18.05 6.09
CA GLU A 86 -0.55 -19.13 6.28
C GLU A 86 -1.96 -18.66 5.92
N ARG A 87 -2.55 -19.36 4.94
CA ARG A 87 -3.89 -19.13 4.44
C ARG A 87 -4.72 -20.38 4.70
N LEU A 88 -5.68 -20.29 5.63
CA LEU A 88 -6.60 -21.40 5.94
C LEU A 88 -5.88 -22.73 6.24
N GLY A 89 -4.79 -22.70 7.01
CA GLY A 89 -4.01 -23.89 7.35
C GLY A 89 -3.02 -24.35 6.29
N GLN A 90 -2.89 -23.63 5.18
CA GLN A 90 -1.91 -23.92 4.13
C GLN A 90 -0.79 -22.88 4.15
N ARG A 91 0.45 -23.35 4.05
CA ARG A 91 1.61 -22.50 3.87
C ARG A 91 1.68 -22.05 2.41
N VAL A 92 1.68 -20.75 2.18
CA VAL A 92 1.74 -20.13 0.85
C VAL A 92 2.95 -19.22 0.82
N GLU A 93 3.78 -19.35 -0.20
CA GLU A 93 4.94 -18.50 -0.43
C GLU A 93 4.66 -17.59 -1.62
N VAL A 94 4.92 -16.29 -1.45
CA VAL A 94 4.70 -15.27 -2.47
C VAL A 94 5.89 -14.33 -2.53
N THR A 95 6.28 -13.97 -3.75
CA THR A 95 7.34 -12.98 -3.99
C THR A 95 6.72 -11.61 -4.24
N LEU A 96 7.10 -10.63 -3.42
CA LEU A 96 6.58 -9.25 -3.47
C LEU A 96 7.71 -8.27 -3.81
N PRO A 97 7.51 -7.35 -4.77
CA PRO A 97 8.44 -6.24 -4.96
C PRO A 97 8.27 -5.23 -3.82
N VAL A 98 9.38 -4.72 -3.32
CA VAL A 98 9.42 -3.65 -2.32
C VAL A 98 9.60 -2.31 -3.02
N LEU A 99 8.61 -1.44 -2.89
CA LEU A 99 8.61 -0.11 -3.51
C LEU A 99 9.21 0.93 -2.56
N ASP A 100 9.81 1.97 -3.14
CA ASP A 100 10.29 3.14 -2.40
C ASP A 100 9.11 4.07 -2.07
N LEU A 101 8.76 4.14 -0.79
CA LEU A 101 7.69 5.00 -0.30
C LEU A 101 8.03 6.50 -0.45
N HIS A 102 9.30 6.88 -0.35
CA HIS A 102 9.72 8.26 -0.57
C HIS A 102 9.54 8.66 -2.03
N ALA A 103 9.87 7.76 -2.97
CA ALA A 103 9.63 7.99 -4.40
C ALA A 103 8.14 8.11 -4.75
N LEU A 104 7.26 7.36 -4.07
CA LEU A 104 5.81 7.41 -4.25
C LEU A 104 5.12 8.57 -3.51
N THR A 105 5.84 9.28 -2.63
CA THR A 105 5.28 10.39 -1.87
C THR A 105 5.43 11.70 -2.66
N PRO A 106 4.33 12.41 -2.98
CA PRO A 106 4.42 13.65 -3.74
C PRO A 106 5.28 14.69 -3.00
N ALA A 107 6.33 15.17 -3.65
CA ALA A 107 7.26 16.18 -3.11
C ALA A 107 7.11 17.56 -3.78
N ARG A 108 6.15 17.70 -4.70
CA ARG A 108 5.87 18.91 -5.47
C ARG A 108 4.38 19.03 -5.75
N PHE A 109 3.95 20.23 -6.10
CA PHE A 109 2.60 20.51 -6.54
C PHE A 109 2.61 21.50 -7.71
N LEU A 110 1.54 21.49 -8.50
CA LEU A 110 1.24 22.49 -9.52
C LEU A 110 0.15 23.40 -9.00
N GLU A 111 0.39 24.71 -9.07
CA GLU A 111 -0.65 25.71 -8.85
C GLU A 111 -1.18 26.20 -10.20
N VAL A 112 -2.50 26.10 -10.40
CA VAL A 112 -3.18 26.60 -11.61
C VAL A 112 -4.52 27.22 -11.23
N SER A 113 -4.72 28.50 -11.54
CA SER A 113 -5.97 29.22 -11.22
C SER A 113 -6.37 29.12 -9.73
N ARG A 114 -5.38 29.22 -8.83
CA ARG A 114 -5.49 28.99 -7.38
C ARG A 114 -5.89 27.56 -6.96
N GLY A 115 -5.94 26.64 -7.91
CA GLY A 115 -6.05 25.21 -7.66
C GLY A 115 -4.69 24.62 -7.37
N ILE A 116 -4.64 23.62 -6.50
CA ILE A 116 -3.41 22.93 -6.11
C ILE A 116 -3.57 21.46 -6.50
N LEU A 117 -2.65 20.99 -7.35
CA LEU A 117 -2.61 19.65 -7.89
C LEU A 117 -1.30 18.97 -7.49
N HIS A 118 -1.33 17.68 -7.16
CA HIS A 118 -0.12 16.88 -6.96
C HIS A 118 -0.36 15.42 -7.36
N ASP A 119 0.70 14.64 -7.57
CA ASP A 119 0.58 13.19 -7.79
C ASP A 119 -0.26 12.53 -6.68
N LEU A 120 -1.04 11.50 -6.98
CA LEU A 120 -1.76 10.77 -5.94
C LEU A 120 -0.77 10.12 -4.96
N SER A 121 -0.82 10.50 -3.68
CA SER A 121 0.05 9.90 -2.67
C SER A 121 -0.44 8.50 -2.29
N TYR A 122 0.48 7.62 -1.88
CA TYR A 122 0.13 6.31 -1.32
C TYR A 122 -0.92 6.39 -0.21
N GLN A 123 -0.83 7.39 0.67
CA GLN A 123 -1.79 7.54 1.77
C GLN A 123 -3.19 7.90 1.25
N GLN A 124 -3.31 8.76 0.24
CA GLN A 124 -4.60 9.09 -0.37
C GLN A 124 -5.16 7.91 -1.16
N ALA A 125 -4.32 7.23 -1.94
CA ALA A 125 -4.69 6.01 -2.66
C ALA A 125 -5.28 4.96 -1.70
N ARG A 126 -4.59 4.71 -0.58
CA ARG A 126 -5.05 3.79 0.47
C ARG A 126 -6.35 4.25 1.14
N ASN A 127 -6.48 5.53 1.48
CA ASN A 127 -7.67 6.04 2.15
C ASN A 127 -8.94 5.96 1.28
N HIS A 128 -8.77 5.93 -0.04
CA HIS A 128 -9.86 5.92 -1.02
C HIS A 128 -9.97 4.59 -1.80
N ASP A 129 -9.21 3.58 -1.40
CA ASP A 129 -9.16 2.27 -2.08
C ASP A 129 -8.96 2.41 -3.60
N GLN A 130 -8.01 3.27 -3.99
CA GLN A 130 -7.69 3.55 -5.39
C GLN A 130 -6.31 2.98 -5.75
N PRO A 131 -6.11 2.52 -7.00
CA PRO A 131 -4.79 2.29 -7.55
C PRO A 131 -3.90 3.53 -7.47
N LEU A 132 -2.59 3.32 -7.41
CA LEU A 132 -1.64 4.41 -7.58
C LEU A 132 -1.71 4.97 -9.00
N GLY A 133 -1.60 6.30 -9.12
CA GLY A 133 -1.63 7.02 -10.38
C GLY A 133 -2.71 8.10 -10.43
N GLY A 134 -2.50 9.07 -11.32
CA GLY A 134 -3.37 10.23 -11.46
C GLY A 134 -2.93 11.42 -10.61
N VAL A 135 -3.63 12.53 -10.81
CA VAL A 135 -3.33 13.81 -10.16
C VAL A 135 -4.44 14.19 -9.21
N TYR A 136 -4.10 14.29 -7.94
CA TYR A 136 -5.01 14.64 -6.87
C TYR A 136 -5.24 16.16 -6.79
N VAL A 137 -6.50 16.54 -6.62
CA VAL A 137 -6.93 17.94 -6.44
C VAL A 137 -6.94 18.27 -4.96
N ALA A 138 -5.85 18.82 -4.42
CA ALA A 138 -5.80 19.29 -3.04
C ALA A 138 -6.65 20.55 -2.81
N SER A 139 -6.68 21.43 -3.81
CA SER A 139 -7.56 22.61 -3.85
C SER A 139 -8.11 22.78 -5.26
N ALA A 140 -9.43 22.92 -5.39
CA ALA A 140 -10.06 23.12 -6.71
C ALA A 140 -9.72 24.48 -7.35
N GLY A 141 -9.51 25.53 -6.55
CA GLY A 141 -9.35 26.88 -7.10
C GLY A 141 -10.55 27.34 -7.94
N TYR A 142 -10.32 28.27 -8.87
CA TYR A 142 -11.39 28.79 -9.73
C TYR A 142 -11.69 27.88 -10.91
N MET A 143 -10.65 27.46 -11.66
CA MET A 143 -10.82 26.70 -12.89
C MET A 143 -11.58 25.38 -12.67
N LEU A 144 -11.15 24.57 -11.70
CA LEU A 144 -11.80 23.28 -11.42
C LEU A 144 -13.12 23.47 -10.68
N GLY A 145 -13.19 24.47 -9.78
CA GLY A 145 -14.40 24.79 -9.04
C GLY A 145 -15.58 25.17 -9.94
N ILE A 146 -15.35 26.03 -10.95
CA ILE A 146 -16.39 26.40 -11.94
C ILE A 146 -16.79 25.19 -12.79
N ALA A 147 -15.86 24.28 -13.07
CA ALA A 147 -16.12 23.03 -13.78
C ALA A 147 -16.82 21.95 -12.91
N GLY A 148 -17.13 22.24 -11.64
CA GLY A 148 -17.76 21.29 -10.73
C GLY A 148 -16.82 20.20 -10.18
N ILE A 149 -15.51 20.36 -10.34
CA ILE A 149 -14.49 19.44 -9.84
C ILE A 149 -14.02 19.94 -8.47
N GLY A 150 -14.37 19.20 -7.41
CA GLY A 150 -14.06 19.56 -6.03
C GLY A 150 -12.66 19.14 -5.55
N SER A 151 -12.23 19.70 -4.42
CA SER A 151 -11.07 19.19 -3.68
C SER A 151 -11.33 17.74 -3.25
N GLY A 152 -10.29 16.91 -3.28
CA GLY A 152 -10.39 15.47 -3.09
C GLY A 152 -10.66 14.68 -4.37
N ALA A 153 -10.92 15.34 -5.49
CA ALA A 153 -11.04 14.68 -6.78
C ALA A 153 -9.70 14.10 -7.25
N LEU A 154 -9.76 12.99 -7.98
CA LEU A 154 -8.63 12.40 -8.68
C LEU A 154 -8.82 12.60 -10.18
N LEU A 155 -7.91 13.35 -10.80
CA LEU A 155 -7.87 13.54 -12.23
C LEU A 155 -7.15 12.35 -12.86
N LEU A 156 -7.84 11.65 -13.77
CA LEU A 156 -7.33 10.47 -14.48
C LEU A 156 -7.03 10.75 -15.95
N GLN A 157 -7.62 11.80 -16.51
CA GLN A 157 -7.47 12.19 -17.91
C GLN A 157 -7.64 13.70 -18.08
N ILE A 158 -6.99 14.26 -19.09
CA ILE A 158 -7.26 15.62 -19.61
C ILE A 158 -7.44 15.48 -21.12
N ASP A 159 -8.56 16.01 -21.64
CA ASP A 159 -8.94 15.89 -23.07
C ASP A 159 -8.96 14.45 -23.62
N GLY A 160 -9.28 13.48 -22.76
CA GLY A 160 -9.29 12.07 -23.12
C GLY A 160 -7.90 11.41 -23.17
N GLU A 161 -6.81 12.17 -22.97
CA GLU A 161 -5.48 11.61 -22.78
C GLU A 161 -5.28 11.14 -21.32
N PRO A 162 -4.73 9.93 -21.08
CA PRO A 162 -4.39 9.46 -19.74
C PRO A 162 -3.47 10.40 -18.99
N LEU A 163 -3.82 10.66 -17.74
CA LEU A 163 -3.08 11.48 -16.79
C LEU A 163 -2.56 10.58 -15.68
N ALA A 164 -1.30 10.16 -15.74
CA ALA A 164 -0.70 9.29 -14.73
C ALA A 164 0.05 10.10 -13.66
N THR A 165 0.62 11.25 -14.05
CA THR A 165 1.51 12.03 -13.20
C THR A 165 1.26 13.54 -13.30
N LEU A 166 1.81 14.30 -12.36
CA LEU A 166 1.81 15.75 -12.36
C LEU A 166 2.61 16.31 -13.55
N ASP A 167 3.61 15.58 -14.08
CA ASP A 167 4.31 15.97 -15.31
C ASP A 167 3.41 15.92 -16.53
N ASP A 168 2.52 14.92 -16.60
CA ASP A 168 1.47 14.90 -17.62
C ASP A 168 0.56 16.12 -17.50
N ALA A 169 0.19 16.51 -16.28
CA ALA A 169 -0.67 17.67 -16.06
C ALA A 169 0.03 18.95 -16.51
N VAL A 170 1.33 19.12 -16.18
CA VAL A 170 2.12 20.28 -16.62
C VAL A 170 2.19 20.32 -18.16
N ARG A 171 2.54 19.20 -18.80
CA ARG A 171 2.61 19.10 -20.26
C ARG A 171 1.28 19.46 -20.90
N MET A 172 0.18 18.84 -20.46
CA MET A 172 -1.14 19.02 -21.06
C MET A 172 -1.70 20.44 -20.83
N LEU A 173 -1.57 20.99 -19.62
CA LEU A 173 -2.10 22.31 -19.28
C LEU A 173 -1.26 23.46 -19.86
N SER A 174 0.05 23.29 -19.99
CA SER A 174 0.92 24.33 -20.57
C SER A 174 0.59 24.64 -22.04
N THR A 175 0.06 23.67 -22.80
CA THR A 175 -0.37 23.88 -24.18
C THR A 175 -1.69 24.65 -24.32
N LYS A 176 -2.35 24.96 -23.21
CA LYS A 176 -3.71 25.53 -23.15
C LYS A 176 -3.77 26.89 -22.47
N ALA A 177 -2.63 27.39 -22.00
CA ALA A 177 -2.45 28.74 -21.46
C ALA A 177 -2.06 29.72 -22.58
#